data_AF-K1SB55-F1
#
_entry.id   AF-K1SB55-F1
#
_cell.length_a   1.000
_cell.length_b   1.000
_cell.length_c   1.000
_cell.angle_alpha   90.00
_cell.angle_beta   90.00
_cell.angle_gamma   90.00
#
_symmetry.space_group_name_H-M   'P 1'
#
loop_
_entity.id
_entity.type
_entity.pdbx_description
1 polymer ?
#
loop_
_entity_poly.entity_id
_entity_poly.type
_entity_poly.pdbx_seq_one_letter_code
_entity_poly.pdbx_strand_id
1 'polypeptide(L)'
;MTEEIYRNLVCSIDKTAPESVHLCDFPKADMAHVDKELEANMDEVLKIVVMGRACRNTANIKNRQPIANMFVKAPKELPEYFADIIRDELNSKKVTFTQDVKDFTSYSFKPQLKTVGPKYGKLLGGIKQALS
;
A
#
# COMPACT_ATOMS: atom_id res chain seq x y z
N MET A 1 10.64 -16.89 27.64
CA MET A 1 10.14 -16.59 26.28
C MET A 1 11.13 -17.03 25.21
N THR A 2 12.32 -16.43 25.09
CA THR A 2 13.31 -16.82 24.05
C THR A 2 13.76 -18.28 24.17
N GLU A 3 14.07 -18.74 25.38
CA GLU A 3 14.44 -20.14 25.65
C GLU A 3 13.34 -21.12 25.25
N GLU A 4 12.10 -20.80 25.58
CA GLU A 4 10.93 -21.62 25.25
C GLU A 4 10.70 -21.69 23.74
N ILE A 5 10.80 -20.56 23.03
CA ILE A 5 10.70 -20.51 21.57
C ILE A 5 11.82 -21.34 20.93
N TYR A 6 13.07 -21.17 21.39
CA TYR A 6 14.22 -21.89 20.86
C TYR A 6 14.08 -23.41 21.04
N ARG A 7 13.69 -23.87 22.23
CA ARG A 7 13.45 -25.31 22.47
C ARG A 7 12.33 -25.87 21.61
N ASN A 8 11.27 -25.10 21.42
CA ASN A 8 10.11 -25.53 20.62
C ASN A 8 10.35 -25.52 19.12
N LEU A 9 11.21 -24.63 18.60
CA LEU A 9 11.45 -24.48 17.15
C LEU A 9 12.75 -25.12 16.67
N VAL A 10 13.78 -25.19 17.52
CA VAL A 10 15.10 -25.68 17.15
C VAL A 10 15.33 -27.07 17.74
N CYS A 11 15.34 -27.22 19.06
CA CYS A 11 15.66 -28.50 19.70
C CYS A 11 14.63 -29.62 19.39
N SER A 12 13.40 -29.24 19.04
CA SER A 12 12.36 -30.17 18.61
C SER A 12 12.60 -30.75 17.21
N ILE A 13 13.32 -30.03 16.35
CA ILE A 13 13.59 -30.37 14.95
C ILE A 13 15.01 -30.94 14.80
N ASP A 14 15.99 -30.25 15.38
CA ASP A 14 17.40 -30.62 15.37
C ASP A 14 17.85 -31.08 16.76
N LYS A 15 18.05 -32.39 16.90
CA LYS A 15 18.51 -33.01 18.16
C LYS A 15 19.99 -32.76 18.47
N THR A 16 20.74 -32.20 17.53
CA THR A 16 22.17 -31.88 17.69
C THR A 16 22.42 -30.43 18.09
N ALA A 17 21.37 -29.59 18.06
CA ALA A 17 21.45 -28.21 18.49
C ALA A 17 21.72 -28.09 20.01
N PRO A 18 22.38 -27.03 20.47
CA PRO A 18 22.59 -26.77 21.89
C PRO A 18 21.28 -26.80 22.67
N GLU A 19 21.29 -27.29 23.92
CA GLU A 19 20.07 -27.50 24.71
C GLU A 19 19.35 -26.21 25.15
N SER A 20 20.06 -25.09 25.11
CA SER A 20 19.59 -23.76 25.48
C SER A 20 20.13 -22.70 24.52
N VAL A 21 19.33 -21.67 24.26
CA VAL A 21 19.70 -20.54 23.39
C VAL A 21 20.93 -19.78 23.91
N HIS A 22 21.17 -19.83 25.22
CA HIS A 22 22.31 -19.17 25.86
C HIS A 22 23.66 -19.84 25.54
N LEU A 23 23.63 -21.05 24.98
CA LEU A 23 24.80 -21.80 24.55
C LEU A 23 25.07 -21.68 23.04
N CYS A 24 24.25 -20.91 22.32
CA CYS A 24 24.41 -20.67 20.90
C CYS A 24 25.35 -19.49 20.63
N ASP A 25 26.12 -19.59 19.55
CA ASP A 25 26.86 -18.46 19.02
C ASP A 25 25.92 -17.37 18.49
N PHE A 26 26.37 -16.12 18.57
CA PHE A 26 25.63 -15.01 17.98
C PHE A 26 25.63 -15.13 16.45
N PRO A 27 24.49 -14.95 15.77
CA PRO A 27 24.42 -15.10 14.33
C PRO A 27 25.30 -14.08 13.62
N LYS A 28 26.04 -14.55 12.62
CA LYS A 28 26.83 -13.68 11.73
C LYS A 28 26.03 -13.40 10.48
N ALA A 29 25.97 -12.12 10.09
CA ALA A 29 25.28 -11.73 8.86
C ALA A 29 26.03 -12.29 7.66
N ASP A 30 25.30 -13.01 6.80
CA ASP A 30 25.79 -13.40 5.49
C ASP A 30 25.33 -12.38 4.45
N MET A 31 26.29 -11.60 3.95
CA MET A 31 26.02 -10.52 2.99
C MET A 31 25.57 -11.05 1.63
N ALA A 32 25.75 -12.35 1.32
CA ALA A 32 25.23 -12.96 0.11
C ALA A 32 23.69 -13.02 0.08
N HIS A 33 23.05 -13.01 1.25
CA HIS A 33 21.59 -12.98 1.38
C HIS A 33 21.01 -11.56 1.42
N VAL A 34 21.84 -10.52 1.38
CA VAL A 34 21.38 -9.12 1.41
C VAL A 34 21.09 -8.66 -0.01
N ASP A 35 19.80 -8.54 -0.33
CA ASP A 35 19.32 -8.06 -1.62
C ASP A 35 18.65 -6.69 -1.49
N LYS A 36 19.35 -5.66 -1.97
CA LYS A 36 18.89 -4.26 -1.90
C LYS A 36 17.73 -3.95 -2.84
N GLU A 37 17.61 -4.67 -3.95
CA GLU A 37 16.48 -4.48 -4.86
C GLU A 37 15.22 -5.10 -4.28
N LEU A 38 15.34 -6.29 -3.67
CA LEU A 38 14.25 -6.92 -2.93
C LEU A 38 13.74 -6.03 -1.78
N GLU A 39 14.65 -5.48 -0.98
CA GLU A 39 14.32 -4.54 0.10
C GLU A 39 13.54 -3.32 -0.43
N ALA A 40 14.04 -2.68 -1.50
CA ALA A 40 13.39 -1.51 -2.09
C ALA A 40 11.99 -1.82 -2.65
N ASN A 41 11.81 -2.98 -3.28
CA ASN A 41 10.51 -3.41 -3.78
C ASN A 41 9.53 -3.69 -2.61
N MET A 42 10.00 -4.31 -1.53
CA MET A 42 9.18 -4.57 -0.34
C MET A 42 8.77 -3.29 0.40
N ASP A 43 9.65 -2.29 0.45
CA ASP A 43 9.32 -0.97 0.98
C ASP A 43 8.17 -0.32 0.19
N GLU A 44 8.17 -0.46 -1.13
CA GLU A 44 7.10 0.06 -1.98
C GLU A 44 5.78 -0.69 -1.77
N VAL A 45 5.82 -2.02 -1.65
CA VAL A 45 4.66 -2.85 -1.26
C VAL A 45 4.06 -2.36 0.04
N LEU A 46 4.88 -2.16 1.07
CA LEU A 46 4.41 -1.73 2.38
C LEU A 46 3.72 -0.36 2.31
N LYS A 47 4.30 0.60 1.56
CA LYS A 47 3.67 1.92 1.34
C LYS A 47 2.31 1.77 0.66
N ILE A 48 2.21 0.96 -0.39
CA ILE A 48 0.96 0.72 -1.12
C ILE A 48 -0.09 0.10 -0.19
N VAL A 49 0.27 -0.89 0.62
CA VAL A 49 -0.63 -1.54 1.59
C VAL A 49 -1.12 -0.55 2.64
N VAL A 50 -0.23 0.28 3.20
CA VAL A 50 -0.61 1.30 4.20
C VAL A 50 -1.58 2.31 3.60
N MET A 51 -1.28 2.84 2.42
CA MET A 51 -2.17 3.78 1.72
C MET A 51 -3.50 3.12 1.35
N GLY A 52 -3.48 1.89 0.84
CA GLY A 52 -4.67 1.12 0.50
C GLY A 52 -5.58 0.89 1.72
N ARG A 53 -5.01 0.50 2.87
CA ARG A 53 -5.76 0.38 4.14
C ARG A 53 -6.37 1.71 4.56
N ALA A 54 -5.64 2.82 4.42
CA ALA A 54 -6.17 4.15 4.71
C ALA A 54 -7.36 4.50 3.79
N CYS A 55 -7.23 4.27 2.48
CA CYS A 55 -8.32 4.48 1.52
C CYS A 55 -9.56 3.64 1.85
N ARG A 56 -9.38 2.37 2.24
CA ARG A 56 -10.49 1.50 2.69
C ARG A 56 -11.20 2.06 3.91
N ASN A 57 -10.44 2.54 4.90
CA ASN A 57 -10.99 3.16 6.10
C ASN A 57 -11.78 4.43 5.77
N THR A 58 -11.24 5.30 4.90
CA THR A 58 -11.92 6.52 4.45
C THR A 58 -13.20 6.21 3.68
N ALA A 59 -13.20 5.17 2.84
CA ALA A 59 -14.38 4.69 2.12
C ALA A 59 -15.31 3.81 2.97
N ASN A 60 -14.96 3.54 4.23
CA ASN A 60 -15.71 2.69 5.17
C ASN A 60 -15.97 1.26 4.64
N ILE A 61 -15.02 0.72 3.86
CA ILE A 61 -15.08 -0.64 3.28
C ILE A 61 -14.40 -1.63 4.22
N LYS A 62 -15.16 -2.58 4.78
CA LYS A 62 -14.66 -3.55 5.76
C LYS A 62 -13.70 -4.53 5.12
N ASN A 63 -12.58 -4.89 5.76
CA ASN A 63 -11.53 -5.76 5.19
C ASN A 63 -12.03 -7.09 4.60
N ARG A 64 -13.11 -7.66 5.16
CA ARG A 64 -13.75 -8.89 4.64
C ARG A 64 -14.42 -8.74 3.27
N GLN A 65 -14.70 -7.50 2.84
CA GLN A 65 -15.31 -7.23 1.54
C GLN A 65 -14.19 -7.14 0.48
N PRO A 66 -14.18 -8.06 -0.50
CA PRO A 66 -13.16 -8.03 -1.53
C PRO A 66 -13.35 -6.83 -2.46
N ILE A 67 -12.27 -6.15 -2.80
CA ILE A 67 -12.26 -5.09 -3.83
C ILE A 67 -12.07 -5.75 -5.20
N ALA A 68 -12.82 -5.29 -6.20
CA ALA A 68 -12.73 -5.87 -7.55
C ALA A 68 -11.40 -5.53 -8.24
N ASN A 69 -10.99 -4.26 -8.19
CA ASN A 69 -9.72 -3.81 -8.74
C ASN A 69 -9.22 -2.61 -7.94
N MET A 70 -7.93 -2.59 -7.64
CA MET A 70 -7.24 -1.45 -7.05
C MET A 70 -6.30 -0.84 -8.07
N PHE A 71 -6.37 0.48 -8.25
CA PHE A 71 -5.48 1.21 -9.14
C PHE A 71 -4.36 1.87 -8.33
N VAL A 72 -3.12 1.61 -8.71
CA VAL A 72 -1.93 2.18 -8.05
C VAL A 72 -1.22 3.08 -9.05
N LYS A 73 -1.07 4.35 -8.70
CA LYS A 73 -0.23 5.25 -9.48
C LYS A 73 1.22 5.10 -9.04
N ALA A 74 2.04 4.49 -9.89
CA ALA A 74 3.46 4.32 -9.63
C ALA A 74 4.29 4.57 -10.91
N PRO A 75 5.52 5.09 -10.79
CA PRO A 75 6.40 5.30 -11.93
C PRO A 75 6.93 3.97 -12.52
N LYS A 76 7.06 2.94 -11.68
CA LYS A 76 7.49 1.58 -12.05
C LYS A 76 6.42 0.60 -11.61
N GLU A 77 6.14 -0.38 -12.46
CA GLU A 77 5.31 -1.53 -12.08
C GLU A 77 6.13 -2.51 -11.24
N LEU A 78 5.56 -2.96 -10.13
CA LEU A 78 6.18 -4.00 -9.33
C LEU A 78 5.98 -5.37 -10.04
N PRO A 79 6.96 -6.28 -9.96
CA PRO A 79 6.78 -7.66 -10.42
C PRO A 79 5.52 -8.32 -9.82
N GLU A 80 4.91 -9.27 -10.55
CA GLU A 80 3.64 -9.91 -10.16
C GLU A 80 3.66 -10.49 -8.74
N TYR A 81 4.79 -11.07 -8.31
CA TYR A 81 4.96 -11.59 -6.95
C TYR A 81 4.64 -10.55 -5.86
N PHE A 82 5.04 -9.30 -6.05
CA PHE A 82 4.74 -8.23 -5.10
C PHE A 82 3.30 -7.74 -5.22
N ALA A 83 2.74 -7.77 -6.43
CA ALA A 83 1.32 -7.48 -6.63
C ALA A 83 0.43 -8.50 -5.91
N ASP A 84 0.84 -9.77 -5.84
CA ASP A 84 0.16 -10.83 -5.07
C ASP A 84 0.09 -10.51 -3.59
N ILE A 85 1.22 -10.11 -3.01
CA ILE A 85 1.30 -9.69 -1.60
C ILE A 85 0.32 -8.53 -1.34
N ILE A 86 0.26 -7.54 -2.24
CA ILE A 86 -0.66 -6.41 -2.12
C ILE A 86 -2.12 -6.88 -2.21
N ARG A 87 -2.44 -7.81 -3.12
CA ARG A 87 -3.79 -8.37 -3.30
C ARG A 87 -4.27 -9.06 -2.04
N ASP A 88 -3.42 -9.89 -1.44
CA ASP A 88 -3.73 -10.64 -0.23
C ASP A 88 -3.93 -9.70 0.96
N GLU A 89 -3.03 -8.73 1.14
CA GLU A 89 -3.08 -7.78 2.26
C GLU A 89 -4.28 -6.83 2.23
N LEU A 90 -4.74 -6.48 1.02
CA LEU A 90 -5.87 -5.56 0.84
C LEU A 90 -7.18 -6.26 0.48
N ASN A 91 -7.19 -7.59 0.40
CA ASN A 91 -8.32 -8.39 -0.10
C ASN A 91 -8.85 -7.80 -1.42
N SER A 92 -7.96 -7.68 -2.42
CA SER A 92 -8.29 -7.20 -3.76
C SER A 92 -8.14 -8.32 -4.77
N LYS A 93 -9.10 -8.47 -5.67
CA LYS A 93 -9.03 -9.48 -6.74
C LYS A 93 -7.96 -9.14 -7.78
N LYS A 94 -7.74 -7.84 -8.02
CA LYS A 94 -6.79 -7.32 -9.01
C LYS A 94 -6.10 -6.05 -8.51
N VAL A 95 -4.84 -5.88 -8.87
CA VAL A 95 -4.08 -4.64 -8.73
C VAL A 95 -3.63 -4.22 -10.12
N THR A 96 -3.92 -2.98 -10.51
CA THR A 96 -3.56 -2.43 -11.81
C THR A 96 -2.68 -1.20 -11.58
N PHE A 97 -1.45 -1.26 -12.06
CA PHE A 97 -0.57 -0.09 -12.05
C PHE A 97 -0.94 0.81 -13.24
N THR A 98 -0.98 2.12 -12.99
CA THR A 98 -1.28 3.11 -14.03
C THR A 98 -0.41 4.34 -13.84
N GLN A 99 -0.02 4.99 -14.93
CA GLN A 99 0.62 6.31 -14.86
C GLN A 99 -0.39 7.45 -15.00
N ASP A 100 -1.56 7.17 -15.58
CA ASP A 100 -2.60 8.16 -15.79
C ASP A 100 -3.70 8.02 -14.72
N VAL A 101 -3.97 9.12 -14.03
CA VAL A 101 -5.03 9.24 -13.00
C VAL A 101 -6.15 10.14 -13.49
N LYS A 102 -6.08 10.64 -14.73
CA LYS A 102 -7.11 11.54 -15.28
C LYS A 102 -8.50 10.92 -15.23
N ASP A 103 -8.60 9.62 -15.52
CA ASP A 103 -9.87 8.88 -15.48
C ASP A 103 -10.47 8.78 -14.07
N PHE A 104 -9.65 9.00 -13.03
CA PHE A 104 -10.08 9.01 -11.61
C PHE A 104 -10.09 10.40 -10.99
N THR A 105 -9.78 11.45 -11.77
CA THR A 105 -9.67 12.83 -11.27
C THR A 105 -10.81 13.69 -11.83
N SER A 106 -11.76 14.05 -10.97
CA SER A 106 -12.77 15.06 -11.29
C SER A 106 -12.23 16.46 -10.98
N TYR A 107 -12.13 17.33 -11.99
CA TYR A 107 -11.78 18.73 -11.79
C TYR A 107 -13.05 19.52 -11.46
N SER A 108 -13.14 20.09 -10.26
CA SER A 108 -14.19 21.04 -9.90
C SER A 108 -13.61 22.45 -9.87
N PHE A 109 -14.11 23.31 -10.76
CA PHE A 109 -13.74 24.72 -10.78
C PHE A 109 -14.73 25.51 -9.92
N LYS A 110 -14.26 26.03 -8.77
CA LYS A 110 -15.05 26.95 -7.94
C LYS A 110 -14.72 28.40 -8.30
N PRO A 111 -15.60 29.11 -9.04
CA PRO A 111 -15.37 30.50 -9.37
C PRO A 111 -15.41 31.38 -8.13
N GLN A 112 -14.46 32.32 -8.01
CA GLN A 112 -14.41 33.26 -6.90
C GLN A 112 -15.49 34.35 -7.06
N LEU A 113 -16.63 34.14 -6.40
CA LEU A 113 -17.85 34.94 -6.57
C LEU A 113 -17.64 36.45 -6.36
N LYS A 114 -16.70 36.84 -5.48
CA LYS A 114 -16.35 38.26 -5.23
C LYS A 114 -15.76 38.94 -6.46
N THR A 115 -15.03 38.21 -7.30
CA THR A 115 -14.30 38.76 -8.45
C THR A 115 -15.15 38.71 -9.73
N VAL A 116 -15.94 37.64 -9.92
CA VAL A 116 -16.84 37.50 -11.08
C VAL A 116 -18.20 38.19 -10.91
N GLY A 117 -18.63 38.46 -9.68
CA GLY A 117 -19.89 39.13 -9.37
C GLY A 117 -20.09 40.50 -10.03
N PRO A 118 -19.11 41.42 -9.99
CA PRO A 118 -19.25 42.75 -10.57
C PRO A 118 -19.46 42.76 -12.09
N LYS A 119 -18.88 41.79 -12.82
CA LYS A 119 -18.90 41.74 -14.29
C LYS A 119 -19.95 40.77 -14.86
N TYR A 120 -20.27 39.70 -14.14
CA TYR A 120 -21.13 38.61 -14.62
C TYR A 120 -22.30 38.30 -13.69
N GLY A 121 -22.73 39.27 -12.87
CA GLY A 121 -23.78 39.13 -11.85
C GLY A 121 -25.02 38.34 -12.28
N LYS A 122 -25.58 38.63 -13.47
CA LYS A 122 -26.76 37.93 -14.02
C LYS A 122 -26.44 36.55 -14.61
N LEU A 123 -25.19 36.30 -15.00
CA LEU A 123 -24.72 35.06 -15.65
C LEU A 123 -24.08 34.08 -14.67
N LEU A 124 -23.87 34.49 -13.41
CA LEU A 124 -23.23 33.69 -12.37
C LEU A 124 -23.90 32.33 -12.14
N GLY A 125 -25.23 32.26 -12.24
CA GLY A 125 -25.97 31.00 -12.17
C GLY A 125 -25.59 30.05 -13.31
N GLY A 126 -25.57 30.54 -14.55
CA GLY A 126 -25.19 29.74 -15.72
C GLY A 126 -23.71 29.36 -15.73
N ILE A 127 -22.81 30.25 -15.29
CA ILE A 127 -21.37 29.97 -15.17
C ILE A 127 -21.13 28.89 -14.11
N LYS A 128 -21.83 28.94 -12.97
CA LYS A 128 -21.73 27.91 -11.93
C LYS A 128 -22.26 26.56 -12.42
N GLN A 129 -23.29 26.56 -13.26
CA GLN A 129 -23.87 25.34 -13.83
C GLN A 129 -23.00 24.72 -14.93
N ALA A 130 -22.27 25.53 -15.69
CA ALA A 130 -21.34 25.07 -16.73
C ALA A 130 -19.97 24.61 -16.20
N LEU A 131 -19.58 25.04 -14.99
CA LEU A 131 -18.31 24.70 -14.33
C LEU A 131 -18.41 23.58 -13.29
N SER A 132 -19.62 23.07 -13.04
CA SER A 132 -19.91 22.03 -12.05
C SER A 132 -20.04 20.65 -12.65
#